data_AF-A0A926BVI5-F1
#
_entry.id   AF-A0A926BVI5-F1
#
_cell.length_a   1.000
_cell.length_b   1.000
_cell.length_c   1.000
_cell.angle_alpha   90.00
_cell.angle_beta   90.00
_cell.angle_gamma   90.00
#
_symmetry.space_group_name_H-M   'P 1'
#
loop_
_entity.id
_entity.type
_entity.pdbx_description
1 polymer ?
#
loop_
_entity_poly.entity_id
_entity_poly.type
_entity_poly.pdbx_seq_one_letter_code
_entity_poly.pdbx_strand_id
1 'polypeptide(L)'
;SILSFAGLVLARLGEWDRAEKAWEEVLQYSRRSGNTTLAISMLHNLAVWELNRCRLTACWSRCEEILRLKETVDTSMKVQNTFQVDVAHAHQKMATVLYDRNDLDGAQRMINTALSLYPSDLTFEFTQALKAAIVIEDALGNTHAAYKLIEQWEKLPFPHHAAAYGPAGAAIRAYLDLRSGHIDAVQRWVDTVYGPDGSNLPTRSFLMLVFEETTYSRFLLQTNRATDALTRLDALRTELIERGLVRPMLDVMILRAIALRAMGREDDALDAIAEALTIAAPERIARAFLIDGVDAVRIIRAWRKQAVAIDPVVRRLVDLVEGSFTPDSQRDSAGETSVRINAGMMEPLTTREFEILNLMAAGYSNQKIAGKLYLSVNTIKTHASNLFSKLGASSRVEAISRAREERILQ
;
A
#
# COMPACT_ATOMS: atom_id res chain seq x y z
N SER A 1 -25.14 -22.49 -6.46
CA SER A 1 -24.96 -22.08 -5.05
C SER A 1 -23.96 -22.97 -4.32
N ILE A 2 -24.12 -24.31 -4.33
CA ILE A 2 -23.25 -25.26 -3.60
C ILE A 2 -21.76 -25.12 -3.99
N LEU A 3 -21.43 -25.10 -5.28
CA LEU A 3 -20.03 -24.97 -5.75
C LEU A 3 -19.42 -23.59 -5.42
N SER A 4 -20.23 -22.52 -5.40
CA SER A 4 -19.77 -21.19 -5.00
C SER A 4 -19.42 -21.13 -3.52
N PHE A 5 -20.24 -21.75 -2.66
CA PHE A 5 -19.96 -21.87 -1.24
C PHE A 5 -18.77 -22.80 -0.97
N ALA A 6 -18.68 -23.92 -1.71
CA ALA A 6 -17.54 -24.82 -1.64
C ALA A 6 -16.22 -24.10 -1.98
N GLY A 7 -16.19 -23.24 -2.99
CA GLY A 7 -15.02 -22.42 -3.30
C GLY A 7 -14.60 -21.50 -2.15
N LEU A 8 -15.56 -20.86 -1.46
CA LEU A 8 -15.27 -20.04 -0.27
C LEU A 8 -14.74 -20.87 0.90
N VAL A 9 -15.26 -22.08 1.09
CA VAL A 9 -14.77 -23.01 2.12
C VAL A 9 -13.36 -23.50 1.79
N LEU A 10 -13.10 -23.89 0.55
CA LEU A 10 -11.77 -24.31 0.07
C LEU A 10 -10.74 -23.18 0.26
N ALA A 11 -11.11 -21.95 -0.09
CA ALA A 11 -10.28 -20.76 0.16
C ALA A 11 -9.95 -20.57 1.65
N ARG A 12 -10.94 -20.74 2.55
CA ARG A 12 -10.71 -20.66 4.00
C ARG A 12 -9.81 -21.77 4.53
N LEU A 13 -9.85 -22.95 3.90
CA LEU A 13 -8.98 -24.08 4.21
C LEU A 13 -7.59 -23.97 3.58
N GLY A 14 -7.33 -22.92 2.78
CA GLY A 14 -6.05 -22.74 2.08
C GLY A 14 -5.93 -23.53 0.77
N GLU A 15 -6.97 -24.25 0.34
CA GLU A 15 -7.00 -25.03 -0.90
C GLU A 15 -7.37 -24.15 -2.12
N TRP A 16 -6.56 -23.13 -2.36
CA TRP A 16 -6.91 -22.06 -3.29
C TRP A 16 -6.95 -22.47 -4.76
N ASP A 17 -6.08 -23.39 -5.22
CA ASP A 17 -6.15 -23.88 -6.60
C ASP A 17 -7.47 -24.62 -6.87
N ARG A 18 -7.99 -25.33 -5.86
CA ARG A 18 -9.32 -25.98 -5.93
C ARG A 18 -10.44 -24.94 -5.86
N ALA A 19 -10.27 -23.88 -5.07
CA ALA A 19 -11.22 -22.77 -5.02
C ALA A 19 -11.31 -22.02 -6.36
N GLU A 20 -10.16 -21.71 -6.98
CA GLU A 20 -10.06 -21.08 -8.31
C GLU A 20 -10.81 -21.89 -9.35
N LYS A 21 -10.53 -23.21 -9.42
CA LYS A 21 -11.22 -24.12 -10.33
C LYS A 21 -12.73 -24.13 -10.11
N ALA A 22 -13.18 -24.20 -8.85
CA ALA A 22 -14.60 -24.19 -8.52
C ALA A 22 -15.28 -22.86 -8.93
N TRP A 23 -14.62 -21.72 -8.72
CA TRP A 23 -15.15 -20.41 -9.13
C TRP A 23 -15.18 -20.24 -10.64
N GLU A 24 -14.17 -20.73 -11.38
CA GLU A 24 -14.17 -20.75 -12.84
C GLU A 24 -15.31 -21.60 -13.42
N GLU A 25 -15.54 -22.79 -12.88
CA GLU A 25 -16.67 -23.65 -13.29
C GLU A 25 -18.02 -22.96 -13.06
N VAL A 26 -18.21 -22.32 -11.90
CA VAL A 26 -19.43 -21.57 -11.60
C VAL A 26 -19.57 -20.33 -12.48
N LEU A 27 -18.46 -19.65 -12.81
CA LEU A 27 -18.46 -18.50 -13.72
C LEU A 27 -18.86 -18.90 -15.15
N GLN A 28 -18.37 -20.04 -15.65
CA GLN A 28 -18.80 -20.55 -16.95
C GLN A 28 -20.28 -20.90 -16.97
N TYR A 29 -20.78 -21.54 -15.90
CA TYR A 29 -22.20 -21.84 -15.76
C TYR A 29 -23.06 -20.58 -15.67
N SER A 30 -22.65 -19.57 -14.89
CA SER A 30 -23.41 -18.32 -14.73
C SER A 30 -23.49 -17.55 -16.05
N ARG A 31 -22.42 -17.53 -16.85
CA ARG A 31 -22.43 -16.95 -18.20
C ARG A 31 -23.42 -17.66 -19.12
N ARG A 32 -23.45 -19.00 -19.13
CA ARG A 32 -24.39 -19.78 -19.97
C ARG A 32 -25.86 -19.61 -19.55
N SER A 33 -26.11 -19.45 -18.26
CA SER A 33 -27.45 -19.28 -17.71
C SER A 33 -27.94 -17.83 -17.66
N GLY A 34 -27.11 -16.86 -18.05
CA GLY A 34 -27.44 -15.43 -17.99
C GLY A 34 -27.54 -14.86 -16.57
N ASN A 35 -26.98 -15.56 -15.56
CA ASN A 35 -27.03 -15.12 -14.17
C ASN A 35 -25.89 -14.12 -13.88
N THR A 36 -26.11 -12.85 -14.22
CA THR A 36 -25.12 -11.78 -14.09
C THR A 36 -24.64 -11.56 -12.66
N THR A 37 -25.54 -11.59 -11.67
CA THR A 37 -25.17 -11.41 -10.25
C THR A 37 -24.20 -12.50 -9.79
N LEU A 38 -24.47 -13.76 -10.12
CA LEU A 38 -23.57 -14.87 -9.77
C LEU A 38 -22.23 -14.76 -10.51
N ALA A 39 -22.24 -14.32 -11.77
CA ALA A 39 -21.00 -14.05 -12.52
C ALA A 39 -20.14 -12.98 -11.83
N ILE A 40 -20.73 -11.85 -11.44
CA ILE A 40 -20.04 -10.76 -10.72
C ILE A 40 -19.42 -11.28 -9.42
N SER A 41 -20.15 -12.06 -8.62
CA SER A 41 -19.60 -12.63 -7.39
C SER A 41 -18.40 -13.56 -7.63
N MET A 42 -18.45 -14.41 -8.67
CA MET A 42 -17.31 -15.28 -9.00
C MET A 42 -16.12 -14.49 -9.51
N LEU A 43 -16.35 -13.46 -10.34
CA LEU A 43 -15.31 -12.56 -10.82
C LEU A 43 -14.63 -11.82 -9.67
N HIS A 44 -15.36 -11.39 -8.63
CA HIS A 44 -14.77 -10.78 -7.45
C HIS A 44 -13.85 -11.75 -6.70
N ASN A 45 -14.28 -13.00 -6.48
CA ASN A 45 -13.46 -14.00 -5.79
C ASN A 45 -12.18 -14.31 -6.57
N LEU A 46 -12.31 -14.51 -7.89
CA LEU A 46 -11.17 -14.71 -8.79
C LEU A 46 -10.25 -13.49 -8.78
N ALA A 47 -10.77 -12.27 -8.88
CA ALA A 47 -9.95 -11.05 -8.85
C ALA A 47 -9.12 -10.93 -7.55
N VAL A 48 -9.71 -11.23 -6.39
CA VAL A 48 -8.98 -11.26 -5.11
C VAL A 48 -7.89 -12.32 -5.13
N TRP A 49 -8.18 -13.51 -5.65
CA TRP A 49 -7.22 -14.59 -5.73
C TRP A 49 -6.05 -14.25 -6.66
N GLU A 50 -6.34 -13.79 -7.87
CA GLU A 50 -5.37 -13.33 -8.87
C GLU A 50 -4.45 -12.22 -8.32
N LEU A 51 -5.02 -11.27 -7.58
CA LEU A 51 -4.26 -10.22 -6.90
C LEU A 51 -3.25 -10.82 -5.91
N ASN A 52 -3.67 -11.79 -5.09
CA ASN A 52 -2.80 -12.43 -4.11
C ASN A 52 -1.74 -13.35 -4.74
N ARG A 53 -1.93 -13.79 -5.99
CA ARG A 53 -0.98 -14.61 -6.76
C ARG A 53 0.01 -13.80 -7.60
N CYS A 54 0.03 -12.47 -7.48
CA CYS A 54 0.79 -11.60 -8.38
C CYS A 54 0.40 -11.82 -9.85
N ARG A 55 -0.90 -11.93 -10.14
CA ARG A 55 -1.44 -11.97 -11.50
C ARG A 55 -2.27 -10.70 -11.74
N LEU A 56 -1.61 -9.55 -11.65
CA LEU A 56 -2.27 -8.23 -11.63
C LEU A 56 -3.04 -7.93 -12.91
N THR A 57 -2.52 -8.36 -14.07
CA THR A 57 -3.19 -8.18 -15.37
C THR A 57 -4.49 -8.99 -15.44
N ALA A 58 -4.49 -10.22 -14.92
CA ALA A 58 -5.70 -11.03 -14.83
C ALA A 58 -6.71 -10.42 -13.85
N CYS A 59 -6.29 -9.99 -12.66
CA CYS A 59 -7.13 -9.26 -11.72
C CYS A 59 -7.80 -8.03 -12.36
N TRP A 60 -7.03 -7.22 -13.10
CA TRP A 60 -7.54 -6.07 -13.84
C TRP A 60 -8.62 -6.48 -14.85
N SER A 61 -8.36 -7.51 -15.66
CA SER A 61 -9.32 -8.01 -16.64
C SER A 61 -10.63 -8.50 -16.01
N ARG A 62 -10.57 -9.13 -14.82
CA ARG A 62 -11.79 -9.53 -14.08
C ARG A 62 -12.57 -8.29 -13.62
N CYS A 63 -11.88 -7.26 -13.13
CA CYS A 63 -12.53 -6.02 -12.72
C CYS A 63 -13.21 -5.30 -13.91
N GLU A 64 -12.57 -5.24 -15.07
CA GLU A 64 -13.18 -4.68 -16.29
C GLU A 64 -14.41 -5.46 -16.74
N GLU A 65 -14.41 -6.79 -16.60
CA GLU A 65 -15.58 -7.61 -16.87
C GLU A 65 -16.73 -7.30 -15.88
N ILE A 66 -16.42 -7.15 -14.60
CA ILE A 66 -17.42 -6.76 -13.58
C ILE A 66 -18.07 -5.42 -13.94
N LEU A 67 -17.26 -4.44 -14.34
CA LEU A 67 -17.77 -3.11 -14.72
C LEU A 67 -18.67 -3.19 -15.96
N ARG A 68 -18.25 -3.93 -17.00
CA ARG A 68 -19.06 -4.13 -18.22
C ARG A 68 -20.39 -4.85 -17.95
N LEU A 69 -20.37 -5.91 -17.14
CA LEU A 69 -21.57 -6.68 -16.83
C LEU A 69 -22.64 -5.82 -16.13
N LYS A 70 -22.24 -4.78 -15.40
CA LYS A 70 -23.20 -3.91 -14.71
C LYS A 70 -23.94 -2.95 -15.59
N GLU A 71 -23.32 -2.50 -16.69
CA GLU A 71 -24.00 -1.66 -17.68
C GLU A 71 -25.19 -2.39 -18.31
N THR A 72 -25.22 -3.73 -18.22
CA THR A 72 -26.27 -4.58 -18.80
C THR A 72 -27.42 -4.92 -17.86
N VAL A 73 -27.35 -4.57 -16.56
CA VAL A 73 -28.39 -4.92 -15.58
C VAL A 73 -29.38 -3.78 -15.38
N ASP A 74 -30.66 -4.06 -15.64
CA ASP A 74 -31.77 -3.13 -15.39
C ASP A 74 -31.98 -2.94 -13.87
N THR A 75 -31.81 -1.72 -13.37
CA THR A 75 -31.65 -1.44 -11.93
C THR A 75 -32.94 -0.87 -11.32
N SER A 76 -33.68 -1.71 -10.60
CA SER A 76 -34.66 -1.24 -9.61
C SER A 76 -33.97 -0.74 -8.33
N MET A 77 -34.62 0.13 -7.54
CA MET A 77 -34.01 0.83 -6.38
C MET A 77 -33.25 -0.06 -5.37
N LYS A 78 -33.73 -1.28 -5.06
CA LYS A 78 -33.06 -2.19 -4.11
C LYS A 78 -31.82 -2.87 -4.70
N VAL A 79 -31.79 -3.06 -6.01
CA VAL A 79 -30.65 -3.61 -6.75
C VAL A 79 -29.55 -2.55 -6.85
N GLN A 80 -29.90 -1.26 -6.82
CA GLN A 80 -28.95 -0.16 -6.98
C GLN A 80 -27.83 -0.13 -5.92
N ASN A 81 -28.13 -0.35 -4.64
CA ASN A 81 -27.13 -0.28 -3.56
C ASN A 81 -26.11 -1.43 -3.59
N THR A 82 -26.55 -2.68 -3.80
CA THR A 82 -25.63 -3.83 -3.90
C THR A 82 -24.69 -3.69 -5.08
N PHE A 83 -25.20 -3.18 -6.20
CA PHE A 83 -24.43 -2.99 -7.42
C PHE A 83 -23.39 -1.86 -7.28
N GLN A 84 -23.73 -0.81 -6.54
CA GLN A 84 -22.80 0.28 -6.21
C GLN A 84 -21.59 -0.24 -5.42
N VAL A 85 -21.81 -1.10 -4.42
CA VAL A 85 -20.74 -1.72 -3.61
C VAL A 85 -19.82 -2.60 -4.45
N ASP A 86 -20.38 -3.40 -5.36
CA ASP A 86 -19.55 -4.21 -6.26
C ASP A 86 -18.67 -3.29 -7.18
N VAL A 87 -19.13 -2.07 -7.53
CA VAL A 87 -18.38 -1.17 -8.44
C VAL A 87 -17.23 -0.58 -7.64
N ALA A 88 -17.53 -0.16 -6.41
CA ALA A 88 -16.52 0.25 -5.44
C ALA A 88 -15.46 -0.84 -5.24
N HIS A 89 -15.85 -2.11 -5.08
CA HIS A 89 -14.92 -3.22 -4.94
C HIS A 89 -14.06 -3.50 -6.16
N ALA A 90 -14.56 -3.29 -7.38
CA ALA A 90 -13.79 -3.42 -8.60
C ALA A 90 -12.74 -2.29 -8.69
N HIS A 91 -13.17 -1.03 -8.50
CA HIS A 91 -12.26 0.11 -8.47
C HIS A 91 -11.21 -0.01 -7.36
N GLN A 92 -11.57 -0.48 -6.16
CA GLN A 92 -10.62 -0.72 -5.08
C GLN A 92 -9.50 -1.68 -5.51
N LYS A 93 -9.80 -2.79 -6.19
CA LYS A 93 -8.79 -3.75 -6.66
C LYS A 93 -7.93 -3.17 -7.76
N MET A 94 -8.53 -2.43 -8.69
CA MET A 94 -7.80 -1.70 -9.73
C MET A 94 -6.85 -0.67 -9.10
N ALA A 95 -7.26 0.02 -8.03
CA ALA A 95 -6.40 0.93 -7.28
C ALA A 95 -5.20 0.20 -6.66
N THR A 96 -5.42 -1.00 -6.08
CA THR A 96 -4.34 -1.83 -5.55
C THR A 96 -3.38 -2.31 -6.64
N VAL A 97 -3.87 -2.68 -7.82
CA VAL A 97 -3.03 -3.03 -8.99
C VAL A 97 -2.15 -1.85 -9.42
N LEU A 98 -2.72 -0.65 -9.49
CA LEU A 98 -1.97 0.57 -9.84
C LEU A 98 -0.95 0.93 -8.77
N TYR A 99 -1.34 0.80 -7.48
CA TYR A 99 -0.44 0.95 -6.35
C TYR A 99 0.76 0.02 -6.47
N ASP A 100 0.55 -1.28 -6.72
CA ASP A 100 1.62 -2.26 -6.88
C ASP A 100 2.58 -1.93 -8.03
N ARG A 101 2.03 -1.40 -9.13
CA ARG A 101 2.79 -0.92 -10.30
C ARG A 101 3.46 0.44 -10.10
N ASN A 102 3.30 1.04 -8.91
CA ASN A 102 3.79 2.36 -8.54
C ASN A 102 3.17 3.52 -9.36
N ASP A 103 2.00 3.32 -9.97
CA ASP A 103 1.18 4.41 -10.54
C ASP A 103 0.29 4.98 -9.42
N LEU A 104 0.88 5.81 -8.56
CA LEU A 104 0.21 6.34 -7.37
C LEU A 104 -0.91 7.33 -7.72
N ASP A 105 -0.74 8.14 -8.76
CA ASP A 105 -1.78 9.06 -9.23
C ASP A 105 -3.01 8.30 -9.75
N GLY A 106 -2.78 7.23 -10.53
CA GLY A 106 -3.83 6.33 -10.99
C GLY A 106 -4.51 5.61 -9.83
N ALA A 107 -3.73 5.10 -8.89
CA ALA A 107 -4.23 4.43 -7.69
C ALA A 107 -5.14 5.36 -6.86
N GLN A 108 -4.72 6.61 -6.65
CA GLN A 108 -5.48 7.61 -5.90
C GLN A 108 -6.81 7.95 -6.56
N ARG A 109 -6.82 8.17 -7.88
CA ARG A 109 -8.08 8.44 -8.61
C ARG A 109 -9.05 7.27 -8.43
N MET A 110 -8.55 6.06 -8.60
CA MET A 110 -9.36 4.85 -8.56
C MET A 110 -9.90 4.56 -7.14
N ILE A 111 -9.09 4.75 -6.10
CA ILE A 111 -9.55 4.55 -4.72
C ILE A 111 -10.55 5.65 -4.29
N ASN A 112 -10.37 6.90 -4.73
CA ASN A 112 -11.33 7.96 -4.48
C ASN A 112 -12.68 7.67 -5.14
N THR A 113 -12.67 7.15 -6.37
CA THR A 113 -13.90 6.66 -7.02
C THR A 113 -14.55 5.56 -6.19
N ALA A 114 -13.78 4.56 -5.75
CA ALA A 114 -14.32 3.49 -4.90
C ALA A 114 -14.95 4.03 -3.61
N LEU A 115 -14.26 4.92 -2.90
CA LEU A 115 -14.75 5.51 -1.65
C LEU A 115 -16.01 6.35 -1.85
N SER A 116 -16.12 7.09 -2.95
CA SER A 116 -17.32 7.89 -3.28
C SER A 116 -18.57 7.05 -3.55
N LEU A 117 -18.39 5.77 -3.85
CA LEU A 117 -19.46 4.83 -4.16
C LEU A 117 -19.90 4.03 -2.92
N TYR A 118 -19.22 4.12 -1.79
CA TYR A 118 -19.71 3.46 -0.59
C TYR A 118 -20.90 4.21 0.03
N PRO A 119 -21.87 3.49 0.62
CA PRO A 119 -22.90 4.08 1.46
C PRO A 119 -22.30 4.95 2.56
N SER A 120 -23.06 5.96 2.99
CA SER A 120 -22.68 6.93 4.03
C SER A 120 -22.31 6.27 5.36
N ASP A 121 -22.98 5.16 5.68
CA ASP A 121 -22.72 4.36 6.88
C ASP A 121 -21.55 3.42 6.59
N LEU A 122 -20.33 3.83 6.99
CA LEU A 122 -19.16 2.98 6.86
C LEU A 122 -19.32 1.70 7.69
N THR A 123 -19.19 0.55 7.04
CA THR A 123 -19.21 -0.77 7.70
C THR A 123 -17.85 -1.47 7.58
N PHE A 124 -17.68 -2.56 8.31
CA PHE A 124 -16.45 -3.38 8.26
C PHE A 124 -16.14 -3.93 6.86
N GLU A 125 -17.12 -3.97 5.94
CA GLU A 125 -16.93 -4.42 4.55
C GLU A 125 -15.99 -3.49 3.76
N PHE A 126 -15.81 -2.24 4.21
CA PHE A 126 -14.99 -1.23 3.52
C PHE A 126 -13.55 -1.18 4.03
N THR A 127 -13.19 -2.02 5.00
CA THR A 127 -11.84 -2.11 5.57
C THR A 127 -10.77 -2.29 4.49
N GLN A 128 -10.98 -3.14 3.50
CA GLN A 128 -9.98 -3.32 2.43
C GLN A 128 -9.78 -2.06 1.57
N ALA A 129 -10.83 -1.28 1.34
CA ALA A 129 -10.74 -0.02 0.63
C ALA A 129 -10.06 1.07 1.47
N LEU A 130 -10.41 1.16 2.76
CA LEU A 130 -9.72 2.07 3.68
C LEU A 130 -8.23 1.74 3.79
N LYS A 131 -7.86 0.45 3.90
CA LYS A 131 -6.45 0.03 3.92
C LYS A 131 -5.74 0.48 2.65
N ALA A 132 -6.34 0.24 1.48
CA ALA A 132 -5.77 0.67 0.20
C ALA A 132 -5.62 2.20 0.15
N ALA A 133 -6.63 2.96 0.58
CA ALA A 133 -6.55 4.42 0.62
C ALA A 133 -5.43 4.91 1.54
N ILE A 134 -5.31 4.35 2.75
CA ILE A 134 -4.27 4.73 3.72
C ILE A 134 -2.87 4.54 3.12
N VAL A 135 -2.57 3.37 2.54
CA VAL A 135 -1.23 3.09 1.99
C VAL A 135 -0.94 3.89 0.71
N ILE A 136 -1.97 4.22 -0.08
CA ILE A 136 -1.82 5.09 -1.26
C ILE A 136 -1.52 6.52 -0.83
N GLU A 137 -2.27 7.07 0.12
CA GLU A 137 -2.05 8.43 0.65
C GLU A 137 -0.67 8.55 1.30
N ASP A 138 -0.27 7.56 2.10
CA ASP A 138 1.07 7.49 2.68
C ASP A 138 2.18 7.42 1.61
N ALA A 139 1.99 6.63 0.55
CA ALA A 139 2.94 6.56 -0.56
C ALA A 139 3.04 7.86 -1.36
N LEU A 140 1.97 8.67 -1.40
CA LEU A 140 1.96 10.01 -2.00
C LEU A 140 2.56 11.09 -1.09
N GLY A 141 2.90 10.76 0.16
CA GLY A 141 3.36 11.71 1.16
C GLY A 141 2.24 12.53 1.82
N ASN A 142 0.98 12.14 1.64
CA ASN A 142 -0.18 12.77 2.27
C ASN A 142 -0.42 12.20 3.68
N THR A 143 0.58 12.31 4.55
CA THR A 143 0.59 11.70 5.89
C THR A 143 -0.66 12.06 6.70
N HIS A 144 -1.07 13.35 6.69
CA HIS A 144 -2.28 13.80 7.39
C HIS A 144 -3.57 13.10 6.89
N ALA A 145 -3.69 12.89 5.57
CA ALA A 145 -4.83 12.19 4.99
C ALA A 145 -4.84 10.70 5.40
N ALA A 146 -3.67 10.06 5.41
CA ALA A 146 -3.51 8.69 5.89
C ALA A 146 -3.93 8.55 7.37
N TYR A 147 -3.50 9.47 8.25
CA TYR A 147 -3.91 9.48 9.66
C TYR A 147 -5.42 9.69 9.84
N LYS A 148 -6.03 10.59 9.07
CA LYS A 148 -7.48 10.81 9.10
C LYS A 148 -8.26 9.55 8.70
N LEU A 149 -7.77 8.81 7.72
CA LEU A 149 -8.41 7.56 7.27
C LEU A 149 -8.29 6.45 8.31
N ILE A 150 -7.15 6.32 9.00
CA ILE A 150 -7.02 5.31 10.06
C ILE A 150 -7.85 5.66 11.30
N GLU A 151 -8.01 6.94 11.63
CA GLU A 151 -8.96 7.36 12.67
C GLU A 151 -10.42 7.04 12.33
N GLN A 152 -10.78 7.04 11.05
CA GLN A 152 -12.10 6.58 10.60
C GLN A 152 -12.24 5.07 10.78
N TRP A 153 -11.21 4.29 10.42
CA TRP A 153 -11.19 2.84 10.64
C TRP A 153 -11.43 2.48 12.10
N GLU A 154 -10.72 3.13 13.02
CA GLU A 154 -10.79 2.82 14.46
C GLU A 154 -12.15 3.12 15.07
N LYS A 155 -12.96 3.98 14.43
CA LYS A 155 -14.32 4.31 14.84
C LYS A 155 -15.37 3.37 14.23
N LEU A 156 -14.98 2.44 13.34
CA LEU A 156 -15.94 1.54 12.70
C LEU A 156 -16.55 0.56 13.71
N PRO A 157 -17.89 0.36 13.68
CA PRO A 157 -18.52 -0.68 14.47
C PRO A 157 -18.21 -2.06 13.85
N PHE A 158 -17.44 -2.88 14.57
CA PHE A 158 -17.17 -4.26 14.18
C PHE A 158 -18.15 -5.22 14.86
N PRO A 159 -19.02 -5.93 14.11
CA PRO A 159 -19.83 -6.99 14.69
C PRO A 159 -18.93 -8.15 15.17
N HIS A 160 -19.45 -9.00 16.08
CA HIS A 160 -18.67 -10.10 16.67
C HIS A 160 -17.93 -10.98 15.65
N HIS A 161 -18.54 -11.30 14.52
CA HIS A 161 -17.93 -12.12 13.46
C HIS A 161 -16.80 -11.40 12.69
N ALA A 162 -16.68 -10.08 12.83
CA ALA A 162 -15.67 -9.23 12.22
C ALA A 162 -14.78 -8.53 13.27
N ALA A 163 -14.87 -8.90 14.54
CA ALA A 163 -14.10 -8.28 15.63
C ALA A 163 -12.58 -8.36 15.42
N ALA A 164 -12.10 -9.35 14.67
CA ALA A 164 -10.69 -9.49 14.29
C ALA A 164 -10.16 -8.37 13.37
N TYR A 165 -11.04 -7.61 12.69
CA TYR A 165 -10.62 -6.50 11.80
C TYR A 165 -10.36 -5.18 12.55
N GLY A 166 -10.87 -5.02 13.77
CA GLY A 166 -10.59 -3.84 14.60
C GLY A 166 -9.08 -3.71 14.91
N PRO A 167 -8.45 -4.73 15.50
CA PRO A 167 -7.02 -4.73 15.85
C PRO A 167 -6.08 -4.50 14.66
N ALA A 168 -6.49 -4.87 13.44
CA ALA A 168 -5.71 -4.58 12.25
C ALA A 168 -5.53 -3.08 11.97
N GLY A 169 -6.45 -2.23 12.44
CA GLY A 169 -6.27 -0.78 12.38
C GLY A 169 -5.03 -0.35 13.17
N ALA A 170 -4.80 -0.95 14.34
CA ALA A 170 -3.62 -0.65 15.15
C ALA A 170 -2.31 -1.01 14.43
N ALA A 171 -2.30 -2.09 13.64
CA ALA A 171 -1.15 -2.47 12.82
C ALA A 171 -0.86 -1.47 11.69
N ILE A 172 -1.90 -0.98 11.02
CA ILE A 172 -1.78 0.06 9.98
C ILE A 172 -1.30 1.37 10.60
N ARG A 173 -1.82 1.75 11.78
CA ARG A 173 -1.32 2.91 12.54
C ARG A 173 0.15 2.73 12.90
N ALA A 174 0.54 1.58 13.44
CA ALA A 174 1.93 1.28 13.76
C ALA A 174 2.85 1.38 12.54
N TYR A 175 2.38 0.96 11.36
CA TYR A 175 3.11 1.14 10.10
C TYR A 175 3.31 2.63 9.74
N LEU A 176 2.27 3.47 9.88
CA LEU A 176 2.39 4.92 9.66
C LEU A 176 3.31 5.60 10.68
N ASP A 177 3.18 5.21 11.95
CA ASP A 177 4.01 5.70 13.05
C ASP A 177 5.49 5.34 12.83
N LEU A 178 5.76 4.10 12.39
CA LEU A 178 7.11 3.65 12.06
C LEU A 178 7.73 4.49 10.94
N ARG A 179 6.96 4.77 9.89
CA ARG A 179 7.42 5.61 8.77
C ARG A 179 7.62 7.08 9.14
N SER A 180 6.86 7.56 10.12
CA SER A 180 6.96 8.93 10.64
C SER A 180 8.02 9.08 11.73
N GLY A 181 8.72 7.99 12.10
CA GLY A 181 9.76 8.00 13.14
C GLY A 181 9.23 7.95 14.57
N HIS A 182 7.94 7.68 14.79
CA HIS A 182 7.31 7.58 16.11
C HIS A 182 7.57 6.21 16.77
N ILE A 183 8.84 5.85 16.96
CA ILE A 183 9.28 4.53 17.45
C ILE A 183 8.64 4.15 18.79
N ASP A 184 8.45 5.10 19.72
CA ASP A 184 7.82 4.86 21.03
C ASP A 184 6.34 4.44 20.92
N ALA A 185 5.63 4.96 19.91
CA ALA A 185 4.25 4.54 19.64
C ALA A 185 4.21 3.10 19.12
N VAL A 186 5.16 2.75 18.25
CA VAL A 186 5.29 1.39 17.72
C VAL A 186 5.68 0.40 18.81
N GLN A 187 6.60 0.75 19.72
CA GLN A 187 6.95 -0.12 20.86
C GLN A 187 5.73 -0.41 21.75
N ARG A 188 4.90 0.60 22.07
CA ARG A 188 3.67 0.38 22.84
C ARG A 188 2.69 -0.55 22.13
N TRP A 189 2.59 -0.43 20.81
CA TRP A 189 1.79 -1.34 20.00
C TRP A 189 2.35 -2.78 20.06
N VAL A 190 3.67 -2.94 19.95
CA VAL A 190 4.35 -4.25 20.09
C VAL A 190 4.06 -4.85 21.46
N ASP A 191 4.24 -4.10 22.54
CA ASP A 191 4.00 -4.58 23.90
C ASP A 191 2.55 -5.04 24.10
N THR A 192 1.60 -4.35 23.45
CA THR A 192 0.17 -4.67 23.54
C THR A 192 -0.19 -5.93 22.75
N VAL A 193 0.37 -6.10 21.55
CA VAL A 193 -0.01 -7.19 20.62
C VAL A 193 0.81 -8.45 20.86
N TYR A 194 2.11 -8.28 21.04
CA TYR A 194 3.10 -9.35 21.14
C TYR A 194 3.58 -9.61 22.56
N GLY A 195 3.20 -8.76 23.52
CA GLY A 195 3.72 -8.81 24.89
C GLY A 195 5.10 -8.15 25.03
N PRO A 196 5.57 -7.91 26.26
CA PRO A 196 6.84 -7.20 26.52
C PRO A 196 8.08 -7.93 25.97
N ASP A 197 7.99 -9.25 25.82
CA ASP A 197 9.04 -10.12 25.28
C ASP A 197 8.90 -10.37 23.77
N GLY A 198 7.80 -9.91 23.15
CA GLY A 198 7.54 -10.04 21.72
C GLY A 198 7.17 -11.46 21.27
N SER A 199 6.83 -12.36 22.20
CA SER A 199 6.67 -13.80 21.92
C SER A 199 5.23 -14.22 21.60
N ASN A 200 4.23 -13.40 21.94
CA ASN A 200 2.83 -13.76 21.71
C ASN A 200 2.47 -13.74 20.22
N LEU A 201 1.65 -14.69 19.78
CA LEU A 201 1.13 -14.73 18.41
C LEU A 201 -0.31 -14.18 18.38
N PRO A 202 -0.59 -13.11 17.59
CA PRO A 202 -1.93 -12.56 17.50
C PRO A 202 -2.90 -13.56 16.87
N THR A 203 -4.06 -13.78 17.51
CA THR A 203 -5.13 -14.64 16.96
C THR A 203 -6.01 -13.85 15.99
N ARG A 204 -5.64 -13.82 14.69
CA ARG A 204 -6.35 -13.05 13.64
C ARG A 204 -6.44 -13.83 12.32
N SER A 205 -7.18 -13.29 11.34
CA SER A 205 -7.18 -13.78 9.96
C SER A 205 -5.75 -13.73 9.38
N PHE A 206 -5.34 -14.77 8.65
CA PHE A 206 -3.97 -14.93 8.17
C PHE A 206 -3.46 -13.74 7.33
N LEU A 207 -4.27 -13.18 6.42
CA LEU A 207 -3.85 -12.03 5.62
C LEU A 207 -3.65 -10.74 6.45
N MET A 208 -4.37 -10.61 7.57
CA MET A 208 -4.19 -9.49 8.49
C MET A 208 -2.93 -9.70 9.32
N LEU A 209 -2.70 -10.94 9.77
CA LEU A 209 -1.47 -11.36 10.44
C LEU A 209 -0.24 -11.02 9.58
N VAL A 210 -0.23 -11.33 8.29
CA VAL A 210 0.92 -11.01 7.41
C VAL A 210 1.30 -9.51 7.46
N PHE A 211 0.34 -8.60 7.47
CA PHE A 211 0.62 -7.17 7.53
C PHE A 211 1.14 -6.73 8.91
N GLU A 212 0.57 -7.28 9.98
CA GLU A 212 1.05 -7.09 11.36
C GLU A 212 2.50 -7.56 11.50
N GLU A 213 2.78 -8.78 11.04
CA GLU A 213 4.08 -9.42 11.14
C GLU A 213 5.17 -8.71 10.33
N THR A 214 4.84 -8.23 9.13
CA THR A 214 5.77 -7.44 8.31
C THR A 214 6.01 -6.05 8.91
N THR A 215 5.00 -5.43 9.52
CA THR A 215 5.16 -4.17 10.27
C THR A 215 6.06 -4.35 11.48
N TYR A 216 5.86 -5.42 12.26
CA TYR A 216 6.72 -5.72 13.40
C TYR A 216 8.15 -6.07 12.95
N SER A 217 8.31 -6.79 11.85
CA SER A 217 9.64 -7.10 11.29
C SER A 217 10.39 -5.84 10.87
N ARG A 218 9.70 -4.84 10.29
CA ARG A 218 10.30 -3.52 10.00
C ARG A 218 10.76 -2.80 11.26
N PHE A 219 9.94 -2.83 12.32
CA PHE A 219 10.32 -2.27 13.62
C PHE A 219 11.57 -2.95 14.20
N LEU A 220 11.64 -4.28 14.12
CA LEU A 220 12.83 -5.04 14.55
C LEU A 220 14.08 -4.63 13.73
N LEU A 221 13.94 -4.46 12.41
CA LEU A 221 15.05 -4.00 11.56
C LEU A 221 15.53 -2.59 11.92
N GLN A 222 14.61 -1.65 12.15
CA GLN A 222 14.96 -0.28 12.56
C GLN A 222 15.58 -0.22 13.97
N THR A 223 15.24 -1.16 14.84
CA THR A 223 15.81 -1.28 16.20
C THR A 223 17.02 -2.21 16.27
N ASN A 224 17.63 -2.53 15.11
CA ASN A 224 18.84 -3.34 14.98
C ASN A 224 18.72 -4.78 15.51
N ARG A 225 17.51 -5.35 15.46
CA ARG A 225 17.17 -6.73 15.85
C ARG A 225 16.95 -7.62 14.62
N ALA A 226 17.92 -7.62 13.72
CA ALA A 226 17.82 -8.30 12.42
C ALA A 226 17.61 -9.82 12.52
N THR A 227 18.22 -10.48 13.51
CA THR A 227 18.05 -11.93 13.74
C THR A 227 16.61 -12.30 14.11
N ASP A 228 15.98 -11.48 14.96
CA ASP A 228 14.58 -11.69 15.37
C ASP A 228 13.63 -11.46 14.19
N ALA A 229 13.89 -10.40 13.40
CA ALA A 229 13.14 -10.12 12.18
C ALA A 229 13.23 -11.30 11.20
N LEU A 230 14.44 -11.80 10.93
CA LEU A 230 14.65 -12.91 10.01
C LEU A 230 13.92 -14.18 10.46
N THR A 231 13.98 -14.52 11.75
CA THR A 231 13.31 -15.70 12.32
C THR A 231 11.80 -15.65 12.06
N ARG A 232 11.17 -14.48 12.32
CA ARG A 232 9.73 -14.29 12.12
C ARG A 232 9.36 -14.30 10.63
N LEU A 233 10.18 -13.67 9.79
CA LEU A 233 9.98 -13.65 8.34
C LEU A 233 10.11 -15.05 7.70
N ASP A 234 11.02 -15.90 8.20
CA ASP A 234 11.18 -17.28 7.71
C ASP A 234 9.97 -18.17 8.07
N ALA A 235 9.43 -18.01 9.28
CA ALA A 235 8.20 -18.68 9.68
C ALA A 235 7.02 -18.24 8.79
N LEU A 236 6.86 -16.94 8.59
CA LEU A 236 5.80 -16.38 7.75
C LEU A 236 5.94 -16.80 6.28
N ARG A 237 7.17 -16.86 5.75
CA ARG A 237 7.46 -17.30 4.38
C ARG A 237 6.99 -18.74 4.15
N THR A 238 7.23 -19.62 5.11
CA THR A 238 6.83 -21.04 5.01
C THR A 238 5.32 -21.16 4.84
N GLU A 239 4.56 -20.45 5.68
CA GLU A 239 3.10 -20.47 5.63
C GLU A 239 2.55 -19.82 4.34
N LEU A 240 3.19 -18.75 3.85
CA LEU A 240 2.82 -18.11 2.59
C LEU A 240 3.02 -19.03 1.37
N ILE A 241 4.10 -19.82 1.37
CA ILE A 241 4.38 -20.80 0.32
C ILE A 241 3.30 -21.90 0.32
N GLU A 242 3.00 -22.47 1.48
CA GLU A 242 1.98 -23.52 1.62
C GLU A 242 0.60 -23.05 1.15
N ARG A 243 0.25 -21.79 1.43
CA ARG A 243 -1.02 -21.18 1.00
C ARG A 243 -0.98 -20.64 -0.43
N GLY A 244 0.19 -20.65 -1.10
CA GLY A 244 0.38 -20.13 -2.45
C GLY A 244 0.21 -18.60 -2.56
N LEU A 245 0.38 -17.83 -1.50
CA LEU A 245 0.14 -16.38 -1.50
C LEU A 245 1.42 -15.61 -1.89
N VAL A 246 1.50 -15.18 -3.15
CA VAL A 246 2.74 -14.64 -3.75
C VAL A 246 2.90 -13.13 -3.50
N ARG A 247 1.82 -12.35 -3.60
CA ARG A 247 1.87 -10.88 -3.40
C ARG A 247 2.37 -10.48 -2.01
N PRO A 248 1.79 -10.98 -0.91
CA PRO A 248 2.37 -10.76 0.43
C PRO A 248 3.79 -11.35 0.60
N MET A 249 4.11 -12.44 -0.10
CA MET A 249 5.45 -13.06 -0.02
C MET A 249 6.55 -12.14 -0.58
N LEU A 250 6.26 -11.30 -1.59
CA LEU A 250 7.22 -10.31 -2.08
C LEU A 250 7.72 -9.38 -0.97
N ASP A 251 6.80 -8.89 -0.11
CA ASP A 251 7.17 -8.02 1.01
C ASP A 251 8.07 -8.74 2.01
N VAL A 252 7.73 -9.99 2.33
CA VAL A 252 8.53 -10.85 3.21
C VAL A 252 9.92 -11.12 2.62
N MET A 253 10.03 -11.40 1.32
CA MET A 253 11.32 -11.65 0.66
C MET A 253 12.23 -10.42 0.69
N ILE A 254 11.67 -9.23 0.47
CA ILE A 254 12.41 -7.97 0.51
C ILE A 254 12.91 -7.69 1.94
N LEU A 255 12.04 -7.82 2.95
CA LEU A 255 12.45 -7.66 4.35
C LEU A 255 13.50 -8.69 4.79
N ARG A 256 13.43 -9.93 4.28
CA ARG A 256 14.47 -10.95 4.52
C ARG A 256 15.80 -10.53 3.92
N ALA A 257 15.81 -10.02 2.69
CA ALA A 257 17.04 -9.51 2.07
C ALA A 257 17.65 -8.37 2.91
N ILE A 258 16.82 -7.46 3.43
CA ILE A 258 17.27 -6.38 4.34
C ILE A 258 17.85 -6.95 5.64
N ALA A 259 17.17 -7.93 6.25
CA ALA A 259 17.64 -8.59 7.48
C ALA A 259 18.97 -9.31 7.27
N LEU A 260 19.09 -10.11 6.21
CA LEU A 260 20.30 -10.85 5.85
C LEU A 260 21.49 -9.90 5.66
N ARG A 261 21.27 -8.79 4.95
CA ARG A 261 22.29 -7.77 4.76
C ARG A 261 22.69 -7.08 6.07
N ALA A 262 21.74 -6.76 6.95
CA ALA A 262 22.02 -6.20 8.27
C ALA A 262 22.86 -7.15 9.15
N MET A 263 22.77 -8.47 8.90
CA MET A 263 23.58 -9.50 9.55
C MET A 263 24.94 -9.76 8.86
N GLY A 264 25.29 -9.00 7.81
CA GLY A 264 26.53 -9.17 7.04
C GLY A 264 26.51 -10.34 6.05
N ARG A 265 25.34 -10.97 5.83
CA ARG A 265 25.16 -12.07 4.86
C ARG A 265 24.81 -11.49 3.49
N GLU A 266 25.78 -10.82 2.87
CA GLU A 266 25.55 -10.05 1.63
C GLU A 266 25.08 -10.94 0.49
N ASP A 267 25.74 -12.07 0.23
CA ASP A 267 25.39 -12.97 -0.90
C ASP A 267 23.94 -13.48 -0.77
N ASP A 268 23.53 -13.93 0.43
CA ASP A 268 22.16 -14.37 0.69
C ASP A 268 21.13 -13.26 0.47
N ALA A 269 21.49 -12.01 0.79
CA ALA A 269 20.61 -10.86 0.55
C ALA A 269 20.46 -10.55 -0.95
N LEU A 270 21.54 -10.69 -1.72
CA LEU A 270 21.52 -10.51 -3.18
C LEU A 270 20.70 -11.61 -3.86
N ASP A 271 20.81 -12.86 -3.41
CA ASP A 271 19.99 -13.95 -3.92
C ASP A 271 18.50 -13.74 -3.61
N ALA A 272 18.19 -13.36 -2.37
CA ALA A 272 16.81 -13.09 -1.94
C ALA A 272 16.16 -11.94 -2.74
N ILE A 273 16.90 -10.84 -3.00
CA ILE A 273 16.36 -9.73 -3.79
C ILE A 273 16.18 -10.11 -5.27
N ALA A 274 17.10 -10.93 -5.82
CA ALA A 274 17.03 -11.39 -7.20
C ALA A 274 15.80 -12.26 -7.45
N GLU A 275 15.49 -13.15 -6.51
CA GLU A 275 14.28 -13.98 -6.55
C GLU A 275 13.02 -13.11 -6.50
N ALA A 276 12.96 -12.13 -5.59
CA ALA A 276 11.83 -11.21 -5.47
C ALA A 276 11.63 -10.39 -6.76
N LEU A 277 12.70 -9.87 -7.35
CA LEU A 277 12.67 -9.14 -8.62
C LEU A 277 12.15 -10.01 -9.76
N THR A 278 12.56 -11.28 -9.82
CA THR A 278 12.14 -12.23 -10.85
C THR A 278 10.63 -12.50 -10.78
N ILE A 279 10.08 -12.66 -9.57
CA ILE A 279 8.64 -12.86 -9.35
C ILE A 279 7.84 -11.59 -9.68
N ALA A 280 8.35 -10.42 -9.31
CA ALA A 280 7.67 -9.15 -9.47
C ALA A 280 7.68 -8.60 -10.91
N ALA A 281 8.70 -8.94 -11.70
CA ALA A 281 8.96 -8.32 -13.00
C ALA A 281 7.85 -8.52 -14.05
N PRO A 282 7.26 -9.72 -14.24
CA PRO A 282 6.23 -9.95 -15.26
C PRO A 282 5.00 -9.04 -15.10
N GLU A 283 4.60 -8.75 -13.87
CA GLU A 283 3.47 -7.87 -13.57
C GLU A 283 3.86 -6.42 -13.25
N ARG A 284 5.15 -6.10 -13.35
CA ARG A 284 5.74 -4.78 -13.08
C ARG A 284 5.48 -4.29 -11.64
N ILE A 285 5.61 -5.16 -10.65
CA ILE A 285 5.36 -4.84 -9.24
C ILE A 285 6.56 -4.06 -8.67
N ALA A 286 6.54 -2.74 -8.79
CA ALA A 286 7.63 -1.86 -8.34
C ALA A 286 7.46 -1.41 -6.89
N ARG A 287 6.22 -1.21 -6.43
CA ARG A 287 5.95 -0.56 -5.14
C ARG A 287 6.48 -1.34 -3.95
N ALA A 288 6.49 -2.67 -4.01
CA ALA A 288 7.02 -3.53 -2.96
C ALA A 288 8.47 -3.17 -2.59
N PHE A 289 9.30 -2.83 -3.59
CA PHE A 289 10.71 -2.46 -3.39
C PHE A 289 10.92 -1.01 -2.93
N LEU A 290 9.85 -0.20 -2.93
CA LEU A 290 9.89 1.22 -2.57
C LEU A 290 9.27 1.49 -1.20
N ILE A 291 8.70 0.48 -0.52
CA ILE A 291 8.16 0.63 0.84
C ILE A 291 9.30 0.89 1.82
N ASP A 292 10.31 0.02 1.82
CA ASP A 292 11.50 0.12 2.69
C ASP A 292 12.63 0.96 2.05
N GLY A 293 12.32 1.59 0.90
CA GLY A 293 13.12 2.65 0.29
C GLY A 293 14.60 2.35 0.14
N VAL A 294 15.41 3.05 0.94
CA VAL A 294 16.87 3.09 0.79
C VAL A 294 17.53 1.71 0.93
N ASP A 295 17.01 0.85 1.81
CA ASP A 295 17.63 -0.44 2.09
C ASP A 295 17.43 -1.41 0.93
N ALA A 296 16.20 -1.57 0.45
CA ALA A 296 15.89 -2.42 -0.70
C ALA A 296 16.61 -1.93 -1.97
N VAL A 297 16.57 -0.63 -2.27
CA VAL A 297 17.22 -0.05 -3.46
C VAL A 297 18.74 -0.20 -3.41
N ARG A 298 19.35 -0.13 -2.23
CA ARG A 298 20.79 -0.37 -2.05
C ARG A 298 21.17 -1.82 -2.41
N ILE A 299 20.38 -2.80 -1.98
CA ILE A 299 20.60 -4.21 -2.31
C ILE A 299 20.41 -4.43 -3.82
N ILE A 300 19.36 -3.86 -4.42
CA ILE A 300 19.11 -3.92 -5.87
C ILE A 300 20.31 -3.37 -6.66
N ARG A 301 20.85 -2.22 -6.26
CA ARG A 301 22.03 -1.61 -6.91
C ARG A 301 23.29 -2.46 -6.77
N ALA A 302 23.49 -3.08 -5.60
CA ALA A 302 24.61 -4.00 -5.37
C ALA A 302 24.48 -5.25 -6.26
N TRP A 303 23.30 -5.86 -6.27
CA TRP A 303 22.99 -7.01 -7.12
C TRP A 303 23.19 -6.69 -8.61
N ARG A 304 22.67 -5.54 -9.07
CA ARG A 304 22.80 -5.08 -10.47
C ARG A 304 24.26 -4.96 -10.92
N LYS A 305 25.17 -4.56 -10.03
CA LYS A 305 26.61 -4.45 -10.33
C LYS A 305 27.30 -5.80 -10.46
N GLN A 306 26.81 -6.82 -9.77
CA GLN A 306 27.39 -8.17 -9.75
C GLN A 306 26.76 -9.10 -10.78
N ALA A 307 25.54 -8.80 -11.24
CA ALA A 307 24.82 -9.63 -12.19
C ALA A 307 25.53 -9.67 -13.56
N VAL A 308 25.93 -10.88 -13.97
CA VAL A 308 26.57 -11.14 -15.28
C VAL A 308 25.58 -10.89 -16.44
N ALA A 309 24.33 -11.31 -16.26
CA ALA A 309 23.25 -11.09 -17.20
C ALA A 309 21.95 -10.83 -16.43
N ILE A 310 21.17 -9.85 -16.88
CA ILE A 310 19.86 -9.51 -16.31
C ILE A 310 18.82 -9.64 -17.41
N ASP A 311 17.80 -10.46 -17.16
CA ASP A 311 16.63 -10.59 -18.03
C ASP A 311 16.01 -9.22 -18.36
N PRO A 312 15.64 -8.92 -19.62
CA PRO A 312 15.13 -7.61 -20.02
C PRO A 312 13.86 -7.18 -19.26
N VAL A 313 13.00 -8.11 -18.86
CA VAL A 313 11.79 -7.83 -18.07
C VAL A 313 12.19 -7.40 -16.66
N VAL A 314 13.12 -8.12 -16.03
CA VAL A 314 13.68 -7.78 -14.71
C VAL A 314 14.39 -6.43 -14.76
N ARG A 315 15.19 -6.18 -15.80
CA ARG A 315 15.89 -4.89 -15.99
C ARG A 315 14.92 -3.71 -16.03
N ARG A 316 13.81 -3.83 -16.76
CA ARG A 316 12.78 -2.77 -16.81
C ARG A 316 12.17 -2.49 -15.44
N LEU A 317 11.96 -3.51 -14.63
CA LEU A 317 11.47 -3.33 -13.26
C LEU A 317 12.51 -2.59 -12.40
N VAL A 318 13.78 -3.01 -12.48
CA VAL A 318 14.89 -2.37 -11.75
C VAL A 318 15.04 -0.90 -12.13
N ASP A 319 15.01 -0.59 -13.43
CA ASP A 319 15.08 0.79 -13.91
C ASP A 319 13.89 1.63 -13.40
N LEU A 320 12.67 1.05 -13.36
CA LEU A 320 11.49 1.70 -12.79
C LEU A 320 11.65 1.97 -11.29
N VAL A 321 12.12 0.99 -10.51
CA VAL A 321 12.33 1.12 -9.07
C VAL A 321 13.40 2.18 -8.78
N GLU A 322 14.56 2.10 -9.44
CA GLU A 322 15.66 3.04 -9.23
C GLU A 322 15.29 4.47 -9.67
N GLY A 323 14.55 4.61 -10.78
CA GLY A 323 14.08 5.90 -11.27
C GLY A 323 12.96 6.52 -10.43
N SER A 324 12.21 5.70 -9.70
CA SER A 324 11.17 6.15 -8.76
C SER A 324 11.70 6.47 -7.36
N PHE A 325 12.95 6.11 -7.06
CA PHE A 325 13.55 6.32 -5.75
C PHE A 325 14.22 7.69 -5.65
N THR A 326 13.69 8.57 -4.80
CA THR A 326 14.31 9.84 -4.44
C THR A 326 15.03 9.71 -3.09
N PRO A 327 16.37 9.88 -3.01
CA PRO A 327 17.13 9.71 -1.77
C PRO A 327 16.81 10.71 -0.64
N ASP A 328 16.02 11.75 -0.92
CA ASP A 328 15.92 12.97 -0.11
C ASP A 328 14.79 12.98 0.94
N SER A 329 14.04 11.88 1.10
CA SER A 329 12.90 11.82 2.04
C SER A 329 13.18 11.04 3.34
N GLN A 330 14.41 10.57 3.59
CA GLN A 330 14.74 9.77 4.78
C GLN A 330 16.16 10.04 5.33
N ARG A 331 16.67 11.27 5.23
CA ARG A 331 18.07 11.61 5.55
C ARG A 331 18.33 12.35 6.88
N ASP A 332 17.37 12.45 7.78
CA ASP A 332 17.59 13.06 9.11
C ASP A 332 17.64 12.08 10.29
N SER A 333 17.83 10.78 10.05
CA SER A 333 17.92 9.80 11.15
C SER A 333 18.98 8.72 10.96
N ALA A 334 20.21 9.13 10.61
CA ALA A 334 21.40 8.33 10.87
C ALA A 334 22.65 9.22 10.93
N GLY A 335 22.90 9.81 12.09
CA GLY A 335 24.19 10.42 12.43
C GLY A 335 24.10 11.78 13.11
N GLU A 336 23.89 11.74 14.43
CA GLU A 336 24.48 12.60 15.47
C GLU A 336 23.48 12.96 16.57
N THR A 337 23.77 12.40 17.75
CA THR A 337 23.19 12.75 19.03
C THR A 337 23.35 14.24 19.30
N SER A 338 22.27 15.01 19.21
CA SER A 338 22.13 16.18 20.08
C SER A 338 20.65 16.46 20.38
N VAL A 339 20.37 16.48 21.69
CA VAL A 339 19.14 16.90 22.34
C VAL A 339 18.65 18.24 21.78
N ARG A 340 17.40 18.31 21.32
CA ARG A 340 16.55 19.50 21.50
C ARG A 340 15.11 19.12 21.80
N ILE A 341 14.76 19.29 23.07
CA ILE A 341 13.41 19.32 23.61
C ILE A 341 12.79 20.70 23.33
N ASN A 342 11.54 20.69 22.84
CA ASN A 342 10.48 21.72 22.87
C ASN A 342 10.68 23.09 22.20
N ALA A 343 9.87 23.35 21.17
CA ALA A 343 8.86 24.45 21.12
C ALA A 343 8.03 24.31 19.82
N GLY A 344 6.71 24.46 19.88
CA GLY A 344 5.81 24.25 18.74
C GLY A 344 6.21 25.06 17.51
N MET A 345 6.53 24.39 16.40
CA MET A 345 6.84 25.01 15.11
C MET A 345 6.34 24.11 13.99
N MET A 346 5.83 24.76 12.94
CA MET A 346 5.20 24.20 11.74
C MET A 346 5.95 23.00 11.15
N GLU A 347 5.18 22.05 10.61
CA GLU A 347 5.73 20.94 9.82
C GLU A 347 6.67 21.48 8.73
N PRO A 348 7.88 20.91 8.57
CA PRO A 348 8.80 21.35 7.53
C PRO A 348 8.21 21.14 6.15
N LEU A 349 8.46 22.09 5.25
CA LEU A 349 8.06 21.98 3.85
C LEU A 349 8.84 20.84 3.19
N THR A 350 8.13 20.01 2.42
CA THR A 350 8.77 19.01 1.56
C THR A 350 9.58 19.68 0.46
N THR A 351 10.56 18.99 -0.12
CA THR A 351 11.34 19.48 -1.28
C THR A 351 10.43 19.97 -2.40
N ARG A 352 9.31 19.27 -2.62
CA ARG A 352 8.36 19.62 -3.67
C ARG A 352 7.55 20.87 -3.35
N GLU A 353 7.10 21.02 -2.11
CA GLU A 353 6.43 22.24 -1.65
C GLU A 353 7.37 23.45 -1.69
N PHE A 354 8.66 23.26 -1.37
CA PHE A 354 9.69 24.29 -1.47
C PHE A 354 9.97 24.71 -2.91
N GLU A 355 10.11 23.77 -3.85
CA GLU A 355 10.25 24.06 -5.28
C GLU A 355 9.05 24.84 -5.82
N ILE A 356 7.84 24.42 -5.43
CA ILE A 356 6.60 25.09 -5.82
C ILE A 356 6.58 26.50 -5.22
N LEU A 357 6.90 26.67 -3.93
CA LEU A 357 6.95 27.96 -3.25
C LEU A 357 7.94 28.94 -3.93
N ASN A 358 9.13 28.47 -4.34
CA ASN A 358 10.11 29.27 -5.09
C ASN A 358 9.59 29.70 -6.47
N LEU A 359 9.00 28.77 -7.23
CA LEU A 359 8.37 29.11 -8.50
C LEU A 359 7.16 30.02 -8.30
N MET A 360 6.47 29.90 -7.17
CA MET A 360 5.36 30.80 -6.84
C MET A 360 5.85 32.22 -6.60
N ALA A 361 6.92 32.38 -5.83
CA ALA A 361 7.58 33.65 -5.53
C ALA A 361 8.18 34.29 -6.79
N ALA A 362 8.65 33.49 -7.74
CA ALA A 362 9.11 33.93 -9.06
C ALA A 362 7.98 34.29 -10.04
N GLY A 363 6.71 34.28 -9.60
CA GLY A 363 5.56 34.75 -10.40
C GLY A 363 4.96 33.72 -11.37
N TYR A 364 5.34 32.44 -11.29
CA TYR A 364 4.79 31.42 -12.21
C TYR A 364 3.36 31.01 -11.84
N SER A 365 2.43 31.03 -12.80
CA SER A 365 1.08 30.46 -12.59
C SER A 365 1.14 28.95 -12.38
N ASN A 366 0.14 28.36 -11.72
CA ASN A 366 0.09 26.91 -11.49
C ASN A 366 0.21 26.09 -12.79
N GLN A 367 -0.26 26.64 -13.92
CA GLN A 367 -0.12 26.03 -15.25
C GLN A 367 1.33 26.04 -15.75
N LYS A 368 2.08 27.13 -15.53
CA LYS A 368 3.51 27.19 -15.87
C LYS A 368 4.37 26.36 -14.93
N ILE A 369 4.01 26.32 -13.64
CA ILE A 369 4.66 25.46 -12.64
C ILE A 369 4.47 23.99 -13.03
N ALA A 370 3.25 23.58 -13.37
CA ALA A 370 2.93 22.24 -13.85
C ALA A 370 3.82 21.85 -15.05
N GLY A 371 3.95 22.74 -16.04
CA GLY A 371 4.84 22.50 -17.19
C GLY A 371 6.33 22.40 -16.82
N LYS A 372 6.83 23.26 -15.91
CA LYS A 372 8.24 23.21 -15.46
C LYS A 372 8.58 21.98 -14.65
N LEU A 373 7.61 21.50 -13.88
CA LEU A 373 7.76 20.43 -12.93
C LEU A 373 7.30 19.07 -13.50
N TYR A 374 6.86 19.03 -14.76
CA TYR A 374 6.28 17.87 -15.45
C TYR A 374 5.14 17.20 -14.66
N LEU A 375 4.27 18.02 -14.05
CA LEU A 375 3.10 17.57 -13.27
C LEU A 375 1.80 18.09 -13.86
N SER A 376 0.67 17.53 -13.43
CA SER A 376 -0.65 18.09 -13.75
C SER A 376 -0.92 19.39 -12.98
N VAL A 377 -1.75 20.27 -13.54
CA VAL A 377 -2.18 21.50 -12.86
C VAL A 377 -2.92 21.19 -11.55
N ASN A 378 -3.64 20.08 -11.48
CA ASN A 378 -4.32 19.64 -10.26
C ASN A 378 -3.31 19.21 -9.18
N THR A 379 -2.26 18.49 -9.55
CA THR A 379 -1.17 18.13 -8.63
C THR A 379 -0.52 19.39 -8.03
N ILE A 380 -0.29 20.42 -8.86
CA ILE A 380 0.21 21.72 -8.36
C ILE A 380 -0.78 22.41 -7.42
N LYS A 381 -2.09 22.35 -7.69
CA LYS A 381 -3.11 22.91 -6.78
C LYS A 381 -3.14 22.18 -5.44
N THR A 382 -3.00 20.85 -5.43
CA THR A 382 -2.95 20.06 -4.20
C THR A 382 -1.71 20.42 -3.37
N HIS A 383 -0.52 20.42 -3.97
CA HIS A 383 0.69 20.83 -3.27
C HIS A 383 0.63 22.29 -2.80
N ALA A 384 0.02 23.19 -3.58
CA ALA A 384 -0.20 24.57 -3.15
C ALA A 384 -1.11 24.67 -1.93
N SER A 385 -2.19 23.87 -1.89
CA SER A 385 -3.09 23.82 -0.74
C SER A 385 -2.37 23.31 0.51
N ASN A 386 -1.58 22.25 0.38
CA ASN A 386 -0.81 21.69 1.50
C ASN A 386 0.27 22.69 1.99
N LEU A 387 1.00 23.31 1.07
CA LEU A 387 1.93 24.40 1.34
C LEU A 387 1.26 25.55 2.11
N PHE A 388 0.06 25.96 1.70
CA PHE A 388 -0.69 27.02 2.36
C PHE A 388 -1.11 26.61 3.77
N SER A 389 -1.62 25.39 3.95
CA SER A 389 -1.94 24.85 5.27
C SER A 389 -0.73 24.79 6.19
N LYS A 390 0.44 24.37 5.69
CA LYS A 390 1.68 24.29 6.47
C LYS A 390 2.23 25.66 6.88
N LEU A 391 2.11 26.66 6.01
CA LEU A 391 2.48 28.06 6.31
C LEU A 391 1.37 28.83 7.06
N GLY A 392 0.25 28.17 7.38
CA GLY A 392 -0.93 28.81 7.99
C GLY A 392 -1.54 29.93 7.13
N ALA A 393 -1.32 29.90 5.82
CA ALA A 393 -1.77 30.91 4.87
C ALA A 393 -3.11 30.52 4.22
N SER A 394 -3.94 31.52 3.93
CA SER A 394 -5.22 31.36 3.21
C SER A 394 -5.11 31.65 1.72
N SER A 395 -4.00 32.25 1.29
CA SER A 395 -3.78 32.65 -0.10
C SER A 395 -2.33 32.54 -0.51
N ARG A 396 -2.11 32.50 -1.83
CA ARG A 396 -0.76 32.48 -2.43
C ARG A 396 0.11 33.66 -1.99
N VAL A 397 -0.48 34.86 -1.92
CA VAL A 397 0.26 36.08 -1.55
C VAL A 397 0.66 36.00 -0.07
N GLU A 398 -0.27 35.55 0.78
CA GLU A 398 0.00 35.35 2.21
C GLU A 398 1.06 34.27 2.44
N ALA A 399 1.01 33.16 1.71
CA ALA A 399 2.02 32.09 1.80
C ALA A 399 3.42 32.60 1.44
N ILE A 400 3.56 33.41 0.39
CA ILE A 400 4.85 34.01 0.01
C ILE A 400 5.33 35.03 1.06
N SER A 401 4.42 35.83 1.64
CA SER A 401 4.77 36.78 2.70
C SER A 401 5.31 36.07 3.93
N ARG A 402 4.57 35.08 4.45
CA ARG A 402 4.97 34.29 5.62
C ARG A 402 6.27 33.54 5.39
N ALA A 403 6.44 32.95 4.20
CA ALA A 403 7.70 32.30 3.85
C ALA A 403 8.90 33.26 3.82
N ARG A 404 8.72 34.55 3.50
CA ARG A 404 9.78 35.57 3.61
C ARG A 404 10.03 35.99 5.06
N GLU A 405 8.96 36.19 5.84
CA GLU A 405 9.04 36.52 7.27
C GLU A 405 9.78 35.44 8.06
N GLU A 406 9.54 34.17 7.73
CA GLU A 406 10.19 33.00 8.31
C GLU A 406 11.55 32.65 7.67
N ARG A 407 12.03 33.47 6.73
CA ARG A 407 13.31 33.29 6.02
C ARG A 407 13.44 31.96 5.26
N ILE A 408 12.32 31.38 4.84
CA ILE A 408 12.25 30.22 3.94
C ILE A 408 12.52 30.66 2.50
N LEU A 409 12.00 31.82 2.10
CA LEU A 409 12.30 32.49 0.84
C LEU A 409 13.26 33.66 1.08
N GLN A 410 14.24 33.82 0.19
CA GLN A 410 15.17 34.96 0.19
C GLN A 410 14.55 36.24 -0.40
#